data_AF-A0A6J7PP25-F1
#
_entry.id   AF-A0A6J7PP25-F1
#
_cell.length_a   1.000
_cell.length_b   1.000
_cell.length_c   1.000
_cell.angle_alpha   90.00
_cell.angle_beta   90.00
_cell.angle_gamma   90.00
#
_symmetry.space_group_name_H-M   'P 1'
#
loop_
_entity.id
_entity.type
_entity.pdbx_description
1 polymer ?
#
loop_
_entity_poly.entity_id
_entity_poly.type
_entity_poly.pdbx_seq_one_letter_code
_entity_poly.pdbx_strand_id
1 'polypeptide(L)'
;MQVIAALHGIAANGFATEDQLGRPRALEIADDPLRIGSLPPAAQVGPRLALLAGLVIAPTAAPAILVAGIVHAELLTLRPFTWGSGLVARAAARCVLAERAVDPSLFTIPENGMFTLGRPAYVEALRAYASGTRAGSSAYLVWFATACALGAKAVTV
;
A
#
# COMPACT_ATOMS: atom_id res chain seq x y z
N MET A 1 4.71 -11.69 -6.99
CA MET A 1 5.22 -10.58 -7.84
C MET A 1 4.34 -10.25 -9.03
N GLN A 2 3.88 -11.25 -9.80
CA GLN A 2 3.07 -11.00 -11.01
C GLN A 2 1.81 -10.16 -10.76
N VAL A 3 1.12 -10.34 -9.62
CA VAL A 3 -0.07 -9.55 -9.26
C VAL A 3 0.24 -8.05 -9.15
N ILE A 4 1.31 -7.67 -8.45
CA ILE A 4 1.68 -6.25 -8.25
C ILE A 4 2.07 -5.61 -9.60
N ALA A 5 2.79 -6.37 -10.45
CA ALA A 5 3.13 -5.92 -11.79
C ALA A 5 1.88 -5.74 -12.67
N ALA A 6 0.91 -6.67 -12.60
CA ALA A 6 -0.35 -6.59 -13.33
C ALA A 6 -1.20 -5.40 -12.86
N LEU A 7 -1.33 -5.20 -11.54
CA LEU A 7 -2.00 -4.03 -10.96
C LEU A 7 -1.37 -2.72 -11.45
N HIS A 8 -0.04 -2.64 -11.50
CA HIS A 8 0.65 -1.48 -12.06
C HIS A 8 0.40 -1.32 -13.55
N GLY A 9 0.42 -2.40 -14.33
CA GLY A 9 0.11 -2.36 -15.76
C GLY A 9 -1.27 -1.74 -16.05
N ILE A 10 -2.26 -2.06 -15.22
CA ILE A 10 -3.60 -1.46 -15.30
C ILE A 10 -3.58 0.00 -14.82
N ALA A 11 -3.03 0.26 -13.64
CA ALA A 11 -3.10 1.57 -13.00
C ALA A 11 -2.32 2.65 -13.75
N ALA A 12 -1.17 2.30 -14.33
CA ALA A 12 -0.25 3.23 -14.99
C ALA A 12 -0.43 3.32 -16.51
N ASN A 13 -1.41 2.60 -17.07
CA ASN A 13 -1.69 2.66 -18.50
C ASN A 13 -2.03 4.11 -18.93
N GLY A 14 -1.29 4.64 -19.91
CA GLY A 14 -1.41 6.04 -20.35
C GLY A 14 -0.70 7.07 -19.46
N PHE A 15 -0.07 6.66 -18.35
CA PHE A 15 0.71 7.53 -17.45
C PHE A 15 2.20 7.17 -17.38
N ALA A 16 2.56 5.91 -17.65
CA ALA A 16 3.93 5.44 -17.75
C ALA A 16 4.26 4.98 -19.18
N THR A 17 5.55 4.96 -19.53
CA THR A 17 6.00 4.43 -20.81
C THR A 17 5.85 2.91 -20.85
N GLU A 18 5.72 2.33 -22.04
CA GLU A 18 5.47 0.90 -22.22
C GLU A 18 6.57 0.03 -21.59
N ASP A 19 7.83 0.47 -21.65
CA ASP A 19 8.97 -0.21 -21.03
C ASP A 19 8.98 -0.12 -19.49
N GLN A 20 8.18 0.77 -18.89
CA GLN A 20 8.03 0.91 -17.44
C GLN A 20 6.81 0.18 -16.88
N LEU A 21 5.84 -0.20 -17.73
CA LEU A 21 4.61 -0.86 -17.27
C LEU A 21 4.90 -2.21 -16.61
N GLY A 22 4.54 -2.30 -15.33
CA GLY A 22 4.67 -3.50 -14.51
C GLY A 22 6.11 -3.76 -14.06
N ARG A 23 7.05 -2.85 -14.36
CA ARG A 23 8.47 -3.00 -14.05
C ARG A 23 8.85 -2.15 -12.84
N PRO A 24 9.43 -2.75 -11.79
CA PRO A 24 9.99 -1.96 -10.71
C PRO A 24 11.03 -0.96 -11.21
N ARG A 25 11.10 0.21 -10.59
CA ARG A 25 12.04 1.26 -10.97
C ARG A 25 13.49 0.79 -10.80
N ALA A 26 14.33 1.13 -11.77
CA ALA A 26 15.77 0.91 -11.72
C ALA A 26 16.55 2.15 -11.23
N LEU A 27 15.89 3.31 -11.19
CA LEU A 27 16.47 4.59 -10.81
C LEU A 27 15.95 5.05 -9.44
N GLU A 28 16.63 6.01 -8.85
CA GLU A 28 16.21 6.69 -7.61
C GLU A 28 15.17 7.80 -7.88
N ILE A 29 14.21 7.49 -8.74
CA ILE A 29 13.14 8.41 -9.15
C ILE A 29 11.81 7.70 -8.99
N ALA A 30 10.90 8.31 -8.25
CA ALA A 30 9.51 7.92 -8.16
C ALA A 30 8.66 9.15 -7.86
N ASP A 31 7.47 9.20 -8.47
CA ASP A 31 6.46 10.19 -8.14
C ASP A 31 6.03 10.01 -6.67
N ASP A 32 6.09 11.10 -5.92
CA ASP A 32 5.71 11.16 -4.50
C ASP A 32 4.74 12.34 -4.28
N PRO A 33 3.49 12.19 -4.77
CA PRO A 33 2.50 13.24 -4.63
C PRO A 33 2.13 13.48 -3.16
N LEU A 34 2.49 12.58 -2.24
CA LEU A 34 2.27 12.69 -0.80
C LEU A 34 3.45 13.33 -0.05
N ARG A 35 4.61 13.49 -0.69
CA ARG A 35 5.86 13.99 -0.10
C ARG A 35 6.21 13.26 1.19
N ILE A 36 6.12 11.94 1.17
CA ILE A 36 6.28 11.07 2.34
C ILE A 36 7.72 11.16 2.86
N GLY A 37 8.71 11.32 1.97
CA GLY A 37 10.09 11.57 2.37
C GLY A 37 11.08 10.74 1.57
N SER A 38 12.11 10.21 2.25
CA SER A 38 13.21 9.48 1.59
C SER A 38 12.70 8.31 0.75
N LEU A 39 13.28 8.19 -0.45
CA LEU A 39 13.04 7.08 -1.36
C LEU A 39 14.06 5.98 -1.07
N PRO A 40 13.66 4.74 -0.76
CA PRO A 40 14.61 3.64 -0.58
C PRO A 40 15.42 3.39 -1.86
N PRO A 41 16.67 2.88 -1.78
CA PRO A 41 17.44 2.56 -2.97
C PRO A 41 16.73 1.58 -3.92
N ALA A 42 16.85 1.80 -5.24
CA ALA A 42 16.25 0.96 -6.27
C ALA A 42 16.67 -0.51 -6.14
N ALA A 43 17.93 -0.76 -5.76
CA ALA A 43 18.46 -2.09 -5.51
C ALA A 43 17.71 -2.86 -4.40
N GLN A 44 17.03 -2.17 -3.47
CA GLN A 44 16.25 -2.80 -2.41
C GLN A 44 14.82 -3.16 -2.84
N VAL A 45 14.35 -2.65 -3.97
CA VAL A 45 12.95 -2.83 -4.41
C VAL A 45 12.64 -4.31 -4.66
N GLY A 46 13.45 -4.99 -5.47
CA GLY A 46 13.28 -6.42 -5.75
C GLY A 46 13.28 -7.28 -4.48
N PRO A 47 14.34 -7.23 -3.65
CA PRO A 47 14.41 -7.97 -2.39
C PRO A 47 13.24 -7.70 -1.44
N ARG A 48 12.83 -6.43 -1.25
CA ARG A 48 11.73 -6.10 -0.35
C ARG A 48 10.37 -6.57 -0.87
N LEU A 49 10.13 -6.50 -2.18
CA LEU A 49 8.91 -7.05 -2.76
C LEU A 49 8.86 -8.59 -2.65
N ALA A 50 10.00 -9.26 -2.76
CA ALA A 50 10.08 -10.71 -2.53
C ALA A 50 9.79 -11.07 -1.07
N LEU A 51 10.36 -10.33 -0.11
CA LEU A 51 10.06 -10.50 1.32
C LEU A 51 8.58 -10.25 1.63
N LEU A 52 7.99 -9.19 1.07
CA LEU A 52 6.57 -8.89 1.23
C LEU A 52 5.69 -10.02 0.67
N ALA A 53 6.03 -10.55 -0.50
CA ALA A 53 5.32 -11.68 -1.08
C ALA A 53 5.38 -12.91 -0.16
N GLY A 54 6.56 -13.22 0.39
CA GLY A 54 6.74 -14.30 1.37
C GLY A 54 5.88 -14.11 2.62
N LEU A 55 5.83 -12.90 3.17
CA LEU A 55 5.00 -12.56 4.33
C LEU A 55 3.50 -12.75 4.05
N VAL A 56 3.03 -12.36 2.87
CA VAL A 56 1.61 -12.42 2.50
C VAL A 56 1.14 -13.85 2.26
N ILE A 57 1.98 -14.75 1.73
CA ILE A 57 1.62 -16.14 1.46
C ILE A 57 1.86 -17.07 2.65
N ALA A 58 2.73 -16.69 3.58
CA ALA A 58 3.01 -17.50 4.76
C ALA A 58 1.77 -17.64 5.66
N PRO A 59 1.53 -18.84 6.24
CA PRO A 59 0.54 -19.00 7.29
C PRO A 59 0.82 -18.03 8.45
N THR A 60 -0.22 -17.38 8.95
CA THR A 60 -0.08 -16.42 10.05
C THR A 60 -1.37 -16.35 10.87
N ALA A 61 -1.21 -16.18 12.19
CA ALA A 61 -2.31 -15.90 13.11
C ALA A 61 -2.60 -14.39 13.24
N ALA A 62 -1.83 -13.53 12.55
CA ALA A 62 -2.06 -12.10 12.58
C ALA A 62 -3.42 -11.74 11.95
N PRO A 63 -4.18 -10.80 12.54
CA PRO A 63 -5.43 -10.32 11.94
C PRO A 63 -5.22 -9.83 10.51
N ALA A 64 -6.11 -10.23 9.61
CA ALA A 64 -5.99 -9.95 8.18
C ALA A 64 -5.92 -8.44 7.85
N ILE A 65 -6.59 -7.59 8.63
CA ILE A 65 -6.52 -6.13 8.51
C ILE A 65 -5.10 -5.58 8.76
N LEU A 66 -4.32 -6.22 9.64
CA LEU A 66 -2.92 -5.83 9.88
C LEU A 66 -2.04 -6.23 8.70
N VAL A 67 -2.27 -7.42 8.13
CA VAL A 67 -1.56 -7.87 6.94
C VAL A 67 -1.83 -6.92 5.76
N ALA A 68 -3.09 -6.55 5.54
CA ALA A 68 -3.45 -5.55 4.51
C ALA A 68 -2.78 -4.19 4.76
N GLY A 69 -2.73 -3.73 6.01
CA GLY A 69 -2.02 -2.52 6.39
C GLY A 69 -0.52 -2.59 6.07
N ILE A 70 0.15 -3.68 6.42
CA ILE A 70 1.57 -3.89 6.10
C ILE A 70 1.79 -3.87 4.58
N VAL A 71 0.95 -4.55 3.79
CA VAL A 71 1.04 -4.52 2.32
C VAL A 71 0.92 -3.09 1.79
N HIS A 72 -0.07 -2.34 2.28
CA HIS A 72 -0.25 -0.95 1.90
C HIS A 72 1.00 -0.10 2.23
N ALA A 73 1.45 -0.12 3.48
CA ALA A 73 2.58 0.69 3.94
C ALA A 73 3.89 0.31 3.26
N GLU A 74 4.20 -0.98 3.14
CA GLU A 74 5.42 -1.44 2.46
C GLU A 74 5.45 -0.96 1.01
N LEU A 75 4.37 -1.14 0.25
CA LEU A 75 4.33 -0.69 -1.14
C LEU A 75 4.44 0.83 -1.26
N LEU A 76 3.78 1.58 -0.38
CA LEU A 76 3.78 3.03 -0.46
C LEU A 76 5.09 3.68 0.01
N THR A 77 5.77 3.07 1.00
CA THR A 77 7.07 3.57 1.48
C THR A 77 8.21 3.09 0.59
N LEU A 78 8.10 1.90 -0.02
CA LEU A 78 9.07 1.40 -0.99
C LEU A 78 9.02 2.15 -2.32
N ARG A 79 7.81 2.59 -2.73
CA ARG A 79 7.51 3.19 -4.03
C ARG A 79 8.17 2.40 -5.16
N PRO A 80 7.72 1.14 -5.39
CA PRO A 80 8.42 0.21 -6.27
C PRO A 80 8.40 0.64 -7.74
N PHE A 81 7.52 1.55 -8.13
CA PHE A 81 7.36 2.03 -9.50
C PHE A 81 7.62 3.53 -9.60
N THR A 82 8.08 3.98 -10.77
CA THR A 82 8.32 5.40 -11.07
C THR A 82 7.04 6.22 -10.94
N TRP A 83 5.87 5.64 -11.24
CA TRP A 83 4.57 6.29 -11.12
C TRP A 83 3.54 5.33 -10.52
N GLY A 84 2.47 5.84 -9.90
CA GLY A 84 1.30 5.03 -9.54
C GLY A 84 1.46 4.10 -8.33
N SER A 85 2.60 4.11 -7.63
CA SER A 85 2.84 3.27 -6.44
C SER A 85 1.73 3.38 -5.38
N GLY A 86 1.13 4.57 -5.22
CA GLY A 86 0.00 4.76 -4.30
C GLY A 86 -1.32 4.14 -4.73
N LEU A 87 -1.58 4.07 -6.03
CA LEU A 87 -2.75 3.35 -6.55
C LEU A 87 -2.58 1.85 -6.34
N VAL A 88 -1.38 1.33 -6.65
CA VAL A 88 -1.05 -0.09 -6.48
C VAL A 88 -1.10 -0.49 -5.01
N ALA A 89 -0.57 0.33 -4.10
CA ALA A 89 -0.60 0.06 -2.65
C ALA A 89 -2.03 -0.08 -2.11
N ARG A 90 -2.94 0.81 -2.53
CA ARG A 90 -4.36 0.75 -2.14
C ARG A 90 -5.08 -0.45 -2.74
N ALA A 91 -4.90 -0.69 -4.04
CA ALA A 91 -5.50 -1.85 -4.71
C ALA A 91 -5.03 -3.17 -4.08
N ALA A 92 -3.72 -3.32 -3.84
CA ALA A 92 -3.16 -4.53 -3.22
C ALA A 92 -3.71 -4.76 -1.80
N ALA A 93 -3.88 -3.70 -1.01
CA ALA A 93 -4.47 -3.81 0.32
C ALA A 93 -5.92 -4.30 0.26
N ARG A 94 -6.72 -3.78 -0.69
CA ARG A 94 -8.09 -4.24 -0.94
C ARG A 94 -8.14 -5.71 -1.36
N CYS A 95 -7.23 -6.16 -2.22
CA CYS A 95 -7.11 -7.58 -2.55
C CYS A 95 -6.87 -8.44 -1.30
N VAL A 96 -5.97 -8.03 -0.40
CA VAL A 96 -5.72 -8.79 0.85
C VAL A 96 -6.96 -8.82 1.75
N LEU A 97 -7.68 -7.71 1.87
CA LEU A 97 -8.93 -7.66 2.65
C LEU A 97 -10.00 -8.59 2.08
N ALA A 98 -10.15 -8.65 0.75
CA ALA A 98 -11.10 -9.53 0.09
C ALA A 98 -10.71 -11.01 0.22
N GLU A 99 -9.48 -11.37 -0.15
CA GLU A 99 -8.98 -12.75 -0.12
C GLU A 99 -8.98 -13.36 1.29
N ARG A 100 -8.81 -12.53 2.32
CA ARG A 100 -8.81 -12.97 3.73
C ARG A 100 -10.15 -12.75 4.43
N ALA A 101 -11.24 -12.63 3.66
CA ALA A 101 -12.63 -12.56 4.13
C ALA A 101 -12.98 -11.39 5.07
N VAL A 102 -12.19 -10.31 5.07
CA VAL A 102 -12.52 -9.08 5.81
C VAL A 102 -13.51 -8.23 5.03
N ASP A 103 -13.33 -8.13 3.71
CA ASP A 103 -14.21 -7.40 2.80
C ASP A 103 -14.36 -8.15 1.46
N PRO A 104 -14.94 -9.37 1.46
CA PRO A 104 -14.99 -10.24 0.29
C PRO A 104 -15.77 -9.62 -0.89
N SER A 105 -16.73 -8.75 -0.60
CA SER A 105 -17.53 -8.04 -1.61
C SER A 105 -16.92 -6.70 -2.05
N LEU A 106 -15.77 -6.31 -1.48
CA LEU A 106 -15.09 -5.04 -1.76
C LEU A 106 -15.99 -3.81 -1.55
N PHE A 107 -16.93 -3.85 -0.59
CA PHE A 107 -17.81 -2.72 -0.32
C PHE A 107 -17.20 -1.71 0.64
N THR A 108 -16.26 -2.11 1.48
CA THR A 108 -15.52 -1.13 2.29
C THR A 108 -14.81 -0.15 1.35
N ILE A 109 -14.80 1.13 1.71
CA ILE A 109 -14.12 2.18 0.96
C ILE A 109 -12.96 2.74 1.81
N PRO A 110 -11.85 1.99 2.04
CA PRO A 110 -10.74 2.48 2.87
C PRO A 110 -10.25 3.86 2.42
N GLU A 111 -10.28 4.14 1.12
CA GLU A 111 -9.92 5.44 0.53
C GLU A 111 -10.78 6.58 1.06
N ASN A 112 -12.08 6.36 1.24
CA ASN A 112 -12.95 7.36 1.85
C ASN A 112 -12.53 7.61 3.30
N GLY A 113 -12.23 6.57 4.07
CA GLY A 113 -11.74 6.75 5.43
C GLY A 113 -10.37 7.44 5.50
N MET A 114 -9.45 7.14 4.58
CA MET A 114 -8.17 7.85 4.46
C MET A 114 -8.40 9.33 4.13
N PHE A 115 -9.37 9.63 3.25
CA PHE A 115 -9.77 10.99 2.92
C PHE A 115 -10.40 11.70 4.13
N THR A 116 -11.31 11.05 4.86
CA THR A 116 -11.96 11.57 6.06
C THR A 116 -10.95 11.89 7.17
N LEU A 117 -9.93 11.05 7.37
CA LEU A 117 -8.86 11.31 8.34
C LEU A 117 -7.91 12.45 7.91
N GLY A 118 -7.95 12.82 6.63
CA GLY A 118 -7.19 13.92 6.10
C GLY A 118 -5.78 13.54 5.67
N ARG A 119 -5.31 14.26 4.65
CA ARG A 119 -3.98 14.08 4.06
C ARG A 119 -2.82 14.22 5.07
N PRO A 120 -2.81 15.18 6.02
CA PRO A 120 -1.73 15.28 7.01
C PRO A 120 -1.59 14.01 7.84
N ALA A 121 -2.69 13.46 8.36
CA ALA A 121 -2.68 12.23 9.15
C ALA A 121 -2.19 11.02 8.33
N TYR A 122 -2.56 10.95 7.05
CA TYR A 122 -2.06 9.90 6.16
C TYR A 122 -0.54 9.96 5.99
N VAL A 123 0.00 11.16 5.69
CA VAL A 123 1.45 11.35 5.52
C VAL A 123 2.20 11.08 6.82
N GLU A 124 1.67 11.53 7.96
CA GLU A 124 2.25 11.26 9.28
C GLU A 124 2.32 9.76 9.58
N ALA A 125 1.22 9.03 9.37
CA ALA A 125 1.17 7.59 9.59
C ALA A 125 2.20 6.85 8.73
N LEU A 126 2.37 7.24 7.47
CA LEU A 126 3.36 6.64 6.57
C LEU A 126 4.79 6.95 6.95
N ARG A 127 5.07 8.17 7.42
CA ARG A 127 6.40 8.55 7.95
C ARG A 127 6.69 7.79 9.24
N ALA A 128 5.70 7.63 10.11
CA ALA A 128 5.81 6.84 11.32
C ALA A 128 6.18 5.39 10.97
N TYR A 129 5.48 4.78 10.01
CA TYR A 129 5.83 3.44 9.51
C TYR A 129 7.26 3.40 8.94
N ALA A 130 7.62 4.36 8.09
CA ALA A 130 8.94 4.43 7.45
C ALA A 130 10.10 4.59 8.44
N SER A 131 9.84 5.04 9.68
CA SER A 131 10.86 5.09 10.74
C SER A 131 11.42 3.71 11.11
N GLY A 132 10.72 2.62 10.78
CA GLY A 132 11.09 1.25 11.15
C GLY A 132 10.94 0.93 12.64
N THR A 133 10.46 1.88 13.45
CA THR A 133 10.26 1.67 14.88
C THR A 133 8.97 0.88 15.15
N ARG A 134 8.95 0.14 16.26
CA ARG A 134 7.74 -0.55 16.74
C ARG A 134 6.59 0.45 16.96
N ALA A 135 6.88 1.58 17.60
CA ALA A 135 5.88 2.62 17.87
C ALA A 135 5.29 3.19 16.57
N GLY A 136 6.13 3.49 15.59
CA GLY A 136 5.69 4.00 14.30
C GLY A 136 4.86 3.00 13.49
N SER A 137 5.25 1.73 13.53
CA SER A 137 4.48 0.64 12.91
C SER A 137 3.09 0.49 13.56
N SER A 138 3.02 0.49 14.89
CA SER A 138 1.75 0.43 15.61
C SER A 138 0.85 1.63 15.33
N ALA A 139 1.41 2.84 15.35
CA ALA A 139 0.66 4.07 15.04
C ALA A 139 0.06 4.03 13.64
N TYR A 140 0.84 3.60 12.65
CA TYR A 140 0.35 3.40 11.29
C TYR A 140 -0.78 2.38 11.21
N LEU A 141 -0.64 1.22 11.87
CA LEU A 141 -1.65 0.16 11.82
C LEU A 141 -2.96 0.58 12.47
N VAL A 142 -2.91 1.34 13.57
CA VAL A 142 -4.10 1.94 14.19
C VAL A 142 -4.76 2.93 13.24
N TRP A 143 -3.98 3.81 12.60
CA TRP A 143 -4.49 4.74 11.58
C TRP A 143 -5.15 4.00 10.41
N PHE A 144 -4.52 2.95 9.88
CA PHE A 144 -5.04 2.17 8.76
C PHE A 144 -6.34 1.44 9.11
N ALA A 145 -6.40 0.82 10.29
CA ALA A 145 -7.62 0.17 10.76
C ALA A 145 -8.76 1.18 10.96
N THR A 146 -8.46 2.38 11.47
CA THR A 146 -9.42 3.48 11.61
C THR A 146 -9.94 3.94 10.25
N ALA A 147 -9.05 4.09 9.26
CA ALA A 147 -9.44 4.42 7.89
C ALA A 147 -10.37 3.35 7.29
N CYS A 148 -10.08 2.06 7.49
CA CYS A 148 -10.97 0.99 7.05
C CYS A 148 -12.35 1.07 7.72
N ALA A 149 -12.38 1.29 9.05
CA ALA A 149 -13.64 1.41 9.80
C ALA A 149 -14.49 2.60 9.35
N LEU A 150 -13.88 3.75 9.08
CA LEU A 150 -14.57 4.92 8.50
C LEU A 150 -15.05 4.65 7.08
N GLY A 151 -14.22 3.97 6.28
CA GLY A 151 -14.57 3.53 4.93
C GLY A 151 -15.77 2.59 4.89
N ALA A 152 -15.90 1.68 5.85
CA ALA A 152 -17.03 0.77 5.95
C ALA A 152 -18.33 1.50 6.30
N LYS A 153 -18.27 2.53 7.16
CA LYS A 153 -19.43 3.36 7.54
C LYS A 153 -19.95 4.24 6.41
N ALA A 154 -19.14 4.50 5.38
CA ALA A 154 -19.51 5.32 4.25
C ALA A 154 -20.39 4.57 3.22
N VAL A 155 -20.51 3.25 3.36
CA VAL A 155 -21.40 2.43 2.52
C VAL A 155 -22.83 2.70 2.97
N THR A 156 -23.53 3.56 2.23
CA THR A 156 -24.97 3.75 2.40
C THR A 156 -25.69 2.70 1.57
N VAL A 157 -26.55 1.92 2.22
CA VAL A 157 -27.52 1.01 1.59
C VAL A 157 -28.76 1.80 1.18
#